data_AF-A0A955YCS6-F1
#
_entry.id   AF-A0A955YCS6-F1
#
_cell.length_a   1.000
_cell.length_b   1.000
_cell.length_c   1.000
_cell.angle_alpha   90.00
_cell.angle_beta   90.00
_cell.angle_gamma   90.00
#
_symmetry.space_group_name_H-M   'P 1'
#
loop_
_entity.id
_entity.type
_entity.pdbx_description
1 polymer ?
#
loop_
_entity_poly.entity_id
_entity_poly.type
_entity_poly.pdbx_seq_one_letter_code
_entity_poly.pdbx_strand_id
1 'polypeptide(L)'
;MSVSHYGWFSSTRTAHDPSRHTRPTCRASSTDAVCRADALWVWLSLGVVLSLAACDKSGVHDLARRSDTLSTCDSPTSTWVRSLEGSTELFVLGTRRAGLGSGSGCYVRTLVFEDSTIEMETGTFTVDGSGAGQAAVTATYDFPFQPELAPLQRRGVRRVDHDDEPLLRVLSTSRDGDQLLLTVDGDERRLTGLPEVIRRLDTQTQAGAEDIFRLVNMMFYMTQVRVEGFGASGMTQYTAPSTFVGIAAGTYRVAVTPQRLRILVDLTYTGLRDLTDIQLDGNQHTDVALSGSGTTSDVLVYTLDHPDRATPIEFAVHYDQATIVNGMAASGFYPCDVDGQRFDIDYPLQNDVHLRNLLPIGE
;
A
#
# COMPACT_ATOMS: atom_id res chain seq x y z
N MET A 1 50.99 18.11 0.80
CA MET A 1 51.40 17.43 -0.46
C MET A 1 50.11 17.19 -1.23
N SER A 2 49.54 18.14 -1.97
CA SER A 2 49.94 18.81 -3.23
C SER A 2 50.19 17.86 -4.40
N VAL A 3 49.66 18.28 -5.57
CA VAL A 3 49.78 17.78 -6.96
C VAL A 3 48.63 16.82 -7.38
N SER A 4 47.88 16.97 -8.49
CA SER A 4 47.70 18.04 -9.50
C SER A 4 46.51 17.72 -10.42
N HIS A 5 45.87 18.79 -10.89
CA HIS A 5 45.23 19.08 -12.20
C HIS A 5 45.04 18.02 -13.31
N TYR A 6 43.84 18.03 -13.93
CA TYR A 6 43.67 18.18 -15.39
C TYR A 6 42.38 18.96 -15.72
N GLY A 7 42.53 20.03 -16.52
CA GLY A 7 41.46 20.73 -17.24
C GLY A 7 41.73 20.67 -18.76
N TRP A 8 41.06 21.55 -19.52
CA TRP A 8 40.97 21.70 -21.01
C TRP A 8 39.71 21.03 -21.59
N PHE A 9 38.85 21.65 -22.41
CA PHE A 9 39.03 22.72 -23.41
C PHE A 9 37.82 23.69 -23.48
N SER A 10 38.10 24.93 -23.89
CA SER A 10 37.15 25.94 -24.33
C SER A 10 36.85 25.81 -25.84
N SER A 11 35.67 26.26 -26.28
CA SER A 11 35.43 26.69 -27.66
C SER A 11 34.25 27.67 -27.70
N THR A 12 34.46 28.75 -28.42
CA THR A 12 33.69 29.99 -28.51
C THR A 12 32.65 29.99 -29.63
N ARG A 13 31.51 30.66 -29.35
CA ARG A 13 30.62 31.48 -30.21
C ARG A 13 30.36 31.05 -31.67
N THR A 14 29.08 31.03 -32.03
CA THR A 14 28.49 32.01 -32.97
C THR A 14 26.96 32.04 -32.85
N ALA A 15 26.42 33.27 -32.80
CA ALA A 15 25.01 33.59 -32.91
C ALA A 15 24.63 33.73 -34.39
N HIS A 16 23.40 33.34 -34.76
CA HIS A 16 22.77 33.84 -35.98
C HIS A 16 21.26 34.09 -35.79
N ASP A 17 20.85 35.21 -36.36
CA ASP A 17 19.64 36.00 -36.18
C ASP A 17 18.53 35.57 -37.17
N PRO A 18 17.23 35.79 -36.86
CA PRO A 18 16.10 35.31 -37.63
C PRO A 18 15.59 36.37 -38.61
N SER A 19 15.21 35.99 -39.82
CA SER A 19 14.10 36.57 -40.60
C SER A 19 14.18 36.16 -42.06
N ARG A 20 13.09 35.58 -42.59
CA ARG A 20 12.54 35.95 -43.90
C ARG A 20 11.19 35.30 -44.13
N HIS A 21 10.17 36.15 -44.00
CA HIS A 21 8.87 35.96 -44.63
C HIS A 21 9.02 35.90 -46.15
N THR A 22 8.45 34.87 -46.78
CA THR A 22 7.98 34.96 -48.17
C THR A 22 6.62 34.27 -48.27
N ARG A 23 5.60 35.06 -48.62
CA ARG A 23 4.26 34.59 -49.02
C ARG A 23 4.34 34.13 -50.49
N PRO A 24 3.69 33.03 -50.90
CA PRO A 24 3.36 32.82 -52.29
C PRO A 24 1.97 33.39 -52.59
N THR A 25 1.93 34.24 -53.61
CA THR A 25 0.74 34.76 -54.29
C THR A 25 0.05 33.67 -55.10
N CYS A 26 -1.28 33.59 -54.99
CA CYS A 26 -2.12 32.79 -55.89
C CYS A 26 -2.15 33.40 -57.30
N ARG A 27 -1.95 32.58 -58.33
CA ARG A 27 -2.47 32.84 -59.68
C ARG A 27 -2.91 31.51 -60.30
N ALA A 28 -4.14 31.48 -60.78
CA ALA A 28 -4.84 30.32 -61.30
C ALA A 28 -4.66 30.17 -62.82
N SER A 29 -4.51 28.93 -63.29
CA SER A 29 -4.82 28.48 -64.65
C SER A 29 -5.15 26.98 -64.54
N SER A 30 -6.44 26.65 -64.45
CA SER A 30 -7.24 25.99 -65.49
C SER A 30 -6.92 24.50 -65.72
N THR A 31 -7.92 23.67 -65.40
CA THR A 31 -8.27 22.35 -65.99
C THR A 31 -7.19 21.27 -65.97
N ASP A 32 -7.25 20.35 -65.01
CA ASP A 32 -7.87 19.03 -65.25
C ASP A 32 -7.92 18.18 -63.97
N ALA A 33 -9.09 17.58 -63.76
CA ALA A 33 -9.45 16.80 -62.59
C ALA A 33 -8.94 15.37 -62.72
N VAL A 34 -7.72 15.10 -62.24
CA VAL A 34 -7.25 13.77 -61.87
C VAL A 34 -6.40 13.92 -60.61
N CYS A 35 -6.57 13.01 -59.65
CA CYS A 35 -5.90 12.96 -58.33
C CYS A 35 -6.54 13.80 -57.21
N ARG A 36 -7.81 13.50 -56.88
CA ARG A 36 -8.35 13.68 -55.51
C ARG A 36 -9.07 12.41 -55.06
N ALA A 37 -8.30 11.38 -54.74
CA ALA A 37 -8.79 10.24 -53.96
C ALA A 37 -7.76 9.77 -52.91
N ASP A 38 -6.46 10.07 -53.08
CA ASP A 38 -5.43 9.59 -52.15
C ASP A 38 -5.09 10.56 -51.02
N ALA A 39 -5.52 11.82 -51.10
CA ALA A 39 -5.30 12.79 -50.02
C ALA A 39 -6.30 12.65 -48.86
N LEU A 40 -7.50 12.11 -49.09
CA LEU A 40 -8.49 11.95 -48.02
C LEU A 40 -8.21 10.71 -47.16
N TRP A 41 -7.65 9.66 -47.76
CA TRP A 41 -7.31 8.43 -47.04
C TRP A 41 -6.11 8.61 -46.12
N VAL A 42 -5.10 9.41 -46.48
CA VAL A 42 -3.96 9.68 -45.59
C VAL A 42 -4.39 10.49 -44.36
N TRP A 43 -5.31 11.44 -44.50
CA TRP A 43 -5.81 12.22 -43.35
C TRP A 43 -6.78 11.42 -42.46
N LEU A 44 -7.60 10.52 -43.03
CA LEU A 44 -8.43 9.61 -42.22
C LEU A 44 -7.59 8.52 -41.53
N SER A 45 -6.52 8.04 -42.17
CA SER A 45 -5.62 7.04 -41.56
C SER A 45 -4.76 7.66 -40.44
N LEU A 46 -4.31 8.91 -40.60
CA LEU A 46 -3.59 9.62 -39.54
C LEU A 46 -4.51 9.95 -38.36
N GLY A 47 -5.78 10.30 -38.62
CA GLY A 47 -6.78 10.57 -37.57
C GLY A 47 -7.18 9.33 -36.76
N VAL A 48 -7.22 8.15 -37.39
CA VAL A 48 -7.53 6.87 -36.71
C VAL A 48 -6.31 6.29 -35.99
N VAL A 49 -5.09 6.47 -36.52
CA VAL A 49 -3.87 6.05 -35.82
C VAL A 49 -3.53 7.00 -34.66
N LEU A 50 -3.87 8.30 -34.74
CA LEU A 50 -3.78 9.24 -33.61
C LEU A 50 -4.89 9.06 -32.57
N SER A 51 -6.05 8.49 -32.92
CA SER A 51 -7.10 8.14 -31.95
C SER A 51 -6.90 6.77 -31.30
N LEU A 52 -6.14 5.86 -31.92
CA LEU A 52 -5.68 4.60 -31.31
C LEU A 52 -4.36 4.75 -30.52
N ALA A 53 -3.63 5.84 -30.75
CA ALA A 53 -2.60 6.36 -29.84
C ALA A 53 -3.18 7.47 -28.94
N ALA A 54 -4.45 7.35 -28.55
CA ALA A 54 -4.88 7.86 -27.26
C ALA A 54 -4.07 7.10 -26.21
N CYS A 55 -2.84 7.55 -25.99
CA CYS A 55 -2.15 7.35 -24.73
C CYS A 55 -3.19 7.61 -23.65
N ASP A 56 -3.47 6.58 -22.87
CA ASP A 56 -4.24 6.73 -21.66
C ASP A 56 -3.58 7.83 -20.83
N LYS A 57 -4.19 9.02 -20.86
CA LYS A 57 -3.81 10.17 -20.06
C LYS A 57 -4.60 10.17 -18.74
N SER A 58 -4.94 9.00 -18.21
CA SER A 58 -5.46 8.84 -16.85
C SER A 58 -4.45 9.26 -15.76
N GLY A 59 -3.19 9.53 -16.12
CA GLY A 59 -2.06 9.70 -15.19
C GLY A 59 -2.07 10.83 -14.16
N VAL A 60 -3.13 11.62 -14.00
CA VAL A 60 -3.32 12.52 -12.85
C VAL A 60 -4.82 12.63 -12.55
N HIS A 61 -5.29 11.93 -11.51
CA HIS A 61 -6.64 12.09 -10.98
C HIS A 61 -6.62 13.07 -9.80
N ASP A 62 -7.64 13.91 -9.67
CA ASP A 62 -7.82 14.79 -8.51
C ASP A 62 -8.16 13.95 -7.27
N LEU A 63 -7.56 14.30 -6.13
CA LEU A 63 -7.77 13.62 -4.86
C LEU A 63 -9.04 14.04 -4.11
N ALA A 64 -9.55 13.14 -3.25
CA ALA A 64 -10.82 13.19 -2.52
C ALA A 64 -12.09 12.78 -3.31
N ARG A 65 -11.97 11.87 -4.29
CA ARG A 65 -13.13 11.04 -4.65
C ARG A 65 -13.42 10.09 -3.48
N ARG A 66 -14.67 9.63 -3.33
CA ARG A 66 -15.12 8.68 -2.28
C ARG A 66 -14.26 7.40 -2.16
N SER A 67 -13.38 7.16 -3.13
CA SER A 67 -12.48 6.03 -3.29
C SER A 67 -11.26 6.04 -2.36
N ASP A 68 -11.00 7.04 -1.52
CA ASP A 68 -9.83 7.00 -0.62
C ASP A 68 -10.16 6.65 0.84
N THR A 69 -11.44 6.42 1.18
CA THR A 69 -11.86 6.23 2.58
C THR A 69 -12.39 4.83 2.85
N LEU A 70 -11.89 4.22 3.93
CA LEU A 70 -12.52 3.12 4.65
C LEU A 70 -13.42 3.70 5.74
N SER A 71 -14.54 3.05 6.04
CA SER A 71 -15.30 3.32 7.27
C SER A 71 -14.73 2.45 8.38
N THR A 72 -14.29 3.09 9.47
CA THR A 72 -13.92 2.37 10.70
C THR A 72 -15.08 1.48 11.13
N CYS A 73 -14.76 0.34 11.69
CA CYS A 73 -15.75 -0.51 12.33
C CYS A 73 -16.39 0.25 13.49
N ASP A 74 -17.68 0.57 13.39
CA ASP A 74 -18.44 1.25 14.45
C ASP A 74 -18.70 0.35 15.68
N SER A 75 -18.13 -0.86 15.70
CA SER A 75 -18.29 -1.88 16.73
C SER A 75 -16.93 -2.43 17.18
N PRO A 76 -16.84 -2.97 18.41
CA PRO A 76 -15.63 -3.65 18.86
C PRO A 76 -15.22 -4.77 17.90
N THR A 77 -13.97 -4.76 17.46
CA THR A 77 -13.45 -5.71 16.46
C THR A 77 -12.78 -6.93 17.10
N SER A 78 -12.54 -7.96 16.30
CA SER A 78 -11.57 -9.04 16.57
C SER A 78 -10.75 -9.31 15.31
N THR A 79 -9.48 -9.68 15.49
CA THR A 79 -8.56 -10.01 14.40
C THR A 79 -8.21 -11.50 14.43
N TRP A 80 -8.23 -12.11 13.25
CA TRP A 80 -8.04 -13.54 13.02
C TRP A 80 -7.02 -13.76 11.92
N VAL A 81 -6.09 -14.68 12.11
CA VAL A 81 -4.95 -14.85 11.20
C VAL A 81 -4.68 -16.34 10.93
N ARG A 82 -4.25 -16.67 9.72
CA ARG A 82 -3.62 -17.94 9.39
C ARG A 82 -2.47 -17.75 8.41
N SER A 83 -1.51 -18.65 8.45
CA SER A 83 -0.47 -18.74 7.44
C SER A 83 -0.87 -19.72 6.34
N LEU A 84 -0.54 -19.39 5.10
CA LEU A 84 -0.76 -20.17 3.90
C LEU A 84 0.59 -20.45 3.23
N GLU A 85 0.57 -21.31 2.22
CA GLU A 85 1.67 -21.37 1.27
C GLU A 85 1.68 -20.08 0.42
N GLY A 86 2.71 -19.27 0.62
CA GLY A 86 3.03 -18.06 -0.14
C GLY A 86 2.47 -16.78 0.46
N SER A 87 1.70 -16.87 1.55
CA SER A 87 0.99 -15.72 2.11
C SER A 87 0.54 -15.89 3.56
N THR A 88 0.09 -14.81 4.16
CA THR A 88 -0.67 -14.76 5.41
C THR A 88 -2.05 -14.17 5.12
N GLU A 89 -3.10 -14.83 5.60
CA GLU A 89 -4.48 -14.35 5.48
C GLU A 89 -4.96 -13.81 6.83
N LEU A 90 -5.48 -12.59 6.83
CA LEU A 90 -6.01 -11.90 7.98
C LEU A 90 -7.48 -11.56 7.77
N PHE A 91 -8.26 -11.62 8.85
CA PHE A 91 -9.62 -11.11 8.92
C PHE A 91 -9.77 -10.17 10.09
N VAL A 92 -10.38 -9.01 9.86
CA VAL A 92 -10.88 -8.13 10.92
C VAL A 92 -12.39 -8.14 10.85
N LEU A 93 -13.03 -8.60 11.93
CA LEU A 93 -14.47 -8.69 12.03
C LEU A 93 -14.98 -7.69 13.05
N GLY A 94 -16.05 -6.97 12.71
CA GLY A 94 -16.74 -5.99 13.57
C GLY A 94 -17.50 -6.60 14.74
N THR A 95 -16.92 -7.57 15.43
CA THR A 95 -17.42 -8.16 16.67
C THR A 95 -16.26 -8.80 17.44
N ARG A 96 -16.30 -8.74 18.77
CA ARG A 96 -15.42 -9.53 19.65
C ARG A 96 -15.87 -10.98 19.81
N ARG A 97 -17.07 -11.31 19.32
CA ARG A 97 -17.76 -12.58 19.56
C ARG A 97 -17.88 -13.43 18.29
N ALA A 98 -16.93 -13.31 17.35
CA ALA A 98 -16.93 -14.09 16.12
C ALA A 98 -17.04 -15.60 16.43
N GLY A 99 -17.94 -16.28 15.72
CA GLY A 99 -18.25 -17.71 15.91
C GLY A 99 -19.06 -18.06 17.18
N LEU A 100 -19.53 -17.09 17.97
CA LEU A 100 -20.34 -17.30 19.17
C LEU A 100 -21.81 -16.94 18.95
N GLY A 101 -22.42 -17.54 17.93
CA GLY A 101 -23.81 -17.30 17.51
C GLY A 101 -23.95 -16.15 16.52
N SER A 102 -25.07 -15.41 16.60
CA SER A 102 -25.36 -14.32 15.68
C SER A 102 -24.39 -13.15 15.84
N GLY A 103 -24.03 -12.51 14.73
CA GLY A 103 -23.15 -11.37 14.71
C GLY A 103 -23.26 -10.58 13.41
N SER A 104 -22.95 -9.30 13.48
CA SER A 104 -22.88 -8.42 12.33
C SER A 104 -21.87 -7.31 12.58
N GLY A 105 -21.28 -6.77 11.52
CA GLY A 105 -20.35 -5.65 11.62
C GLY A 105 -19.54 -5.48 10.35
N CYS A 106 -18.43 -4.75 10.45
CA CYS A 106 -17.46 -4.65 9.36
C CYS A 106 -16.85 -6.02 9.05
N TYR A 107 -16.49 -6.21 7.79
CA TYR A 107 -15.73 -7.33 7.28
C TYR A 107 -14.52 -6.78 6.57
N VAL A 108 -13.33 -7.17 7.01
CA VAL A 108 -12.09 -6.96 6.26
C VAL A 108 -11.39 -8.29 6.11
N ARG A 109 -10.99 -8.61 4.89
CA ARG A 109 -10.09 -9.71 4.57
C ARG A 109 -8.83 -9.14 3.95
N THR A 110 -7.68 -9.67 4.31
CA THR A 110 -6.39 -9.26 3.72
C THR A 110 -5.54 -10.49 3.45
N LEU A 111 -4.97 -10.56 2.26
CA LEU A 111 -3.87 -11.46 1.93
C LEU A 111 -2.59 -10.64 1.84
N VAL A 112 -1.57 -11.05 2.59
CA VAL A 112 -0.21 -10.50 2.52
C VAL A 112 0.69 -11.60 1.96
N PHE A 113 1.22 -11.41 0.77
CA PHE A 113 2.10 -12.37 0.11
C PHE A 113 3.55 -12.22 0.60
N GLU A 114 4.36 -13.25 0.43
CA GLU A 114 5.79 -13.23 0.83
C GLU A 114 6.58 -12.12 0.14
N ASP A 115 6.19 -11.74 -1.07
CA ASP A 115 6.79 -10.64 -1.80
C ASP A 115 6.26 -9.28 -1.35
N SER A 116 5.45 -9.18 -0.29
CA SER A 116 4.77 -7.95 0.16
C SER A 116 3.69 -7.42 -0.80
N THR A 117 3.26 -8.19 -1.80
CA THR A 117 2.01 -7.92 -2.51
C THR A 117 0.84 -8.04 -1.52
N ILE A 118 -0.16 -7.16 -1.65
CA ILE A 118 -1.33 -7.19 -0.77
C ILE A 118 -2.62 -7.10 -1.55
N GLU A 119 -3.55 -7.98 -1.20
CA GLU A 119 -4.94 -7.90 -1.60
C GLU A 119 -5.81 -7.67 -0.36
N MET A 120 -6.77 -6.75 -0.44
CA MET A 120 -7.69 -6.47 0.66
C MET A 120 -9.13 -6.36 0.16
N GLU A 121 -10.07 -7.00 0.86
CA GLU A 121 -11.52 -6.83 0.67
C GLU A 121 -12.09 -6.13 1.89
N THR A 122 -13.00 -5.18 1.70
CA THR A 122 -13.68 -4.48 2.80
C THR A 122 -15.19 -4.44 2.55
N GLY A 123 -15.96 -4.46 3.63
CA GLY A 123 -17.41 -4.46 3.55
C GLY A 123 -18.07 -4.72 4.89
N THR A 124 -19.21 -5.39 4.87
CA THR A 124 -19.95 -5.78 6.07
C THR A 124 -20.27 -7.26 6.05
N PHE A 125 -20.53 -7.85 7.21
CA PHE A 125 -21.06 -9.21 7.31
C PHE A 125 -22.23 -9.28 8.27
N THR A 126 -23.04 -10.32 8.11
CA THR A 126 -24.08 -10.72 9.06
C THR A 126 -24.20 -12.24 9.06
N VAL A 127 -24.26 -12.82 10.25
CA VAL A 127 -24.50 -14.24 10.49
C VAL A 127 -25.62 -14.43 11.53
N ASP A 128 -26.41 -15.47 11.37
CA ASP A 128 -27.51 -15.82 12.25
C ASP A 128 -27.05 -16.61 13.49
N GLY A 129 -28.00 -17.05 14.31
CA GLY A 129 -27.71 -17.81 15.54
C GLY A 129 -26.99 -19.16 15.31
N SER A 130 -27.06 -19.72 14.10
CA SER A 130 -26.31 -20.92 13.70
C SER A 130 -24.91 -20.60 13.16
N GLY A 131 -24.57 -19.32 13.03
CA GLY A 131 -23.30 -18.86 12.47
C GLY A 131 -23.30 -18.78 10.94
N ALA A 132 -24.41 -19.07 10.27
CA ALA A 132 -24.54 -18.99 8.82
C ALA A 132 -24.98 -17.59 8.37
N GLY A 133 -24.49 -17.11 7.23
CA GLY A 133 -24.88 -15.81 6.69
C GLY A 133 -24.07 -15.39 5.49
N GLN A 134 -23.77 -14.10 5.38
CA GLN A 134 -23.05 -13.53 4.24
C GLN A 134 -22.20 -12.32 4.59
N ALA A 135 -21.16 -12.08 3.80
CA ALA A 135 -20.49 -10.79 3.69
C ALA A 135 -20.90 -10.10 2.39
N ALA A 136 -21.06 -8.78 2.45
CA ALA A 136 -21.22 -7.90 1.30
C ALA A 136 -19.95 -7.04 1.19
N VAL A 137 -19.09 -7.38 0.23
CA VAL A 137 -17.84 -6.67 -0.05
C VAL A 137 -18.16 -5.45 -0.91
N THR A 138 -17.83 -4.27 -0.40
CA THR A 138 -18.10 -2.97 -1.03
C THR A 138 -16.88 -2.37 -1.69
N ALA A 139 -15.66 -2.79 -1.32
CA ALA A 139 -14.45 -2.37 -1.99
C ALA A 139 -13.36 -3.45 -1.96
N THR A 140 -12.52 -3.45 -2.98
CA THR A 140 -11.31 -4.27 -3.07
C THR A 140 -10.09 -3.40 -3.35
N TYR A 141 -8.95 -3.81 -2.81
CA TYR A 141 -7.66 -3.13 -2.97
C TYR A 141 -6.61 -4.14 -3.42
N ASP A 142 -5.72 -3.69 -4.29
CA ASP A 142 -4.65 -4.47 -4.88
C ASP A 142 -3.38 -3.61 -4.91
N PHE A 143 -2.36 -4.04 -4.17
CA PHE A 143 -1.05 -3.42 -4.11
C PHE A 143 0.01 -4.41 -4.62
N PRO A 144 0.51 -4.23 -5.85
CA PRO A 144 1.57 -5.08 -6.36
C PRO A 144 2.91 -4.65 -5.78
N PHE A 145 3.72 -5.61 -5.36
CA PHE A 145 5.11 -5.32 -5.05
C PHE A 145 5.96 -5.30 -6.32
N GLN A 146 6.52 -4.13 -6.66
CA GLN A 146 7.27 -3.90 -7.92
C GLN A 146 8.64 -3.25 -7.66
N PRO A 147 9.52 -3.87 -6.85
CA PRO A 147 10.82 -3.32 -6.48
C PRO A 147 11.76 -3.12 -7.67
N GLU A 148 11.55 -3.88 -8.75
CA GLU A 148 12.30 -3.83 -10.00
C GLU A 148 11.98 -2.60 -10.85
N LEU A 149 10.82 -1.96 -10.63
CA LEU A 149 10.40 -0.77 -11.36
C LEU A 149 10.74 0.50 -10.59
N ALA A 150 11.05 1.58 -11.32
CA ALA A 150 11.17 2.90 -10.73
C ALA A 150 9.81 3.41 -10.22
N PRO A 151 9.75 4.26 -9.17
CA PRO A 151 8.47 4.72 -8.63
C PRO A 151 7.51 5.34 -9.65
N LEU A 152 8.04 6.01 -10.68
CA LEU A 152 7.24 6.59 -11.76
C LEU A 152 6.63 5.56 -12.72
N GLN A 153 7.11 4.31 -12.69
CA GLN A 153 6.65 3.20 -13.53
C GLN A 153 5.79 2.20 -12.75
N ARG A 154 5.77 2.31 -11.41
CA ARG A 154 4.96 1.44 -10.57
C ARG A 154 3.48 1.75 -10.76
N ARG A 155 2.66 0.71 -10.69
CA ARG A 155 1.20 0.85 -10.66
C ARG A 155 0.74 1.48 -9.34
N GLY A 156 1.41 1.14 -8.24
CA GLY A 156 0.97 1.46 -6.89
C GLY A 156 -0.33 0.75 -6.54
N VAL A 157 -0.95 1.18 -5.44
CA VAL A 157 -2.25 0.69 -4.98
C VAL A 157 -3.35 1.03 -5.99
N ARG A 158 -4.24 0.08 -6.23
CA ARG A 158 -5.51 0.28 -6.93
C ARG A 158 -6.68 -0.10 -6.02
N ARG A 159 -7.73 0.73 -6.00
CA ARG A 159 -9.02 0.39 -5.39
C ARG A 159 -10.09 0.17 -6.47
N VAL A 160 -11.02 -0.76 -6.21
CA VAL A 160 -12.26 -0.93 -6.97
C VAL A 160 -13.43 -0.89 -6.01
N ASP A 161 -14.39 0.01 -6.25
CA ASP A 161 -15.64 0.11 -5.50
C ASP A 161 -16.74 -0.76 -6.12
N HIS A 162 -17.58 -1.34 -5.26
CA HIS A 162 -18.70 -2.22 -5.58
C HIS A 162 -20.00 -1.68 -4.99
N ASP A 163 -20.17 -0.35 -4.97
CA ASP A 163 -21.29 0.33 -4.31
C ASP A 163 -22.67 -0.05 -4.88
N ASP A 164 -22.76 -0.23 -6.20
CA ASP A 164 -24.02 -0.54 -6.89
C ASP A 164 -24.39 -2.03 -6.82
N GLU A 165 -23.39 -2.91 -6.78
CA GLU A 165 -23.56 -4.36 -6.70
C GLU A 165 -22.44 -4.97 -5.84
N PRO A 166 -22.63 -5.03 -4.51
CA PRO A 166 -21.63 -5.59 -3.60
C PRO A 166 -21.35 -7.05 -3.93
N LEU A 167 -20.08 -7.47 -3.83
CA LEU A 167 -19.73 -8.88 -4.01
C LEU A 167 -20.21 -9.65 -2.78
N LEU A 168 -21.18 -10.54 -2.98
CA LEU A 168 -21.72 -11.37 -1.91
C LEU A 168 -20.87 -12.61 -1.71
N ARG A 169 -20.47 -12.84 -0.46
CA ARG A 169 -19.73 -14.02 -0.01
C ARG A 169 -20.59 -14.81 0.96
N VAL A 170 -20.79 -16.10 0.73
CA VAL A 170 -21.50 -16.95 1.68
C VAL A 170 -20.57 -17.24 2.86
N LEU A 171 -21.05 -17.04 4.08
CA LEU A 171 -20.27 -17.23 5.31
C LEU A 171 -20.85 -18.32 6.20
N SER A 172 -19.97 -19.05 6.87
CA SER A 172 -20.29 -19.78 8.10
C SER A 172 -19.21 -19.55 9.13
N THR A 173 -19.60 -19.34 10.39
CA THR A 173 -18.68 -19.11 11.51
C THR A 173 -19.00 -20.02 12.67
N SER A 174 -17.98 -20.62 13.28
CA SER A 174 -18.09 -21.30 14.56
C SER A 174 -16.78 -21.22 15.34
N ARG A 175 -16.84 -21.51 16.64
CA ARG A 175 -15.66 -21.53 17.52
C ARG A 175 -15.20 -22.95 17.80
N ASP A 176 -13.88 -23.14 17.75
CA ASP A 176 -13.19 -24.34 18.20
C ASP A 176 -12.06 -23.91 19.16
N GLY A 177 -12.37 -23.88 20.46
CA GLY A 177 -11.49 -23.27 21.47
C GLY A 177 -11.14 -21.82 21.14
N ASP A 178 -9.84 -21.52 21.04
CA ASP A 178 -9.33 -20.20 20.68
C ASP A 178 -9.31 -19.93 19.17
N GLN A 179 -9.65 -20.91 18.35
CA GLN A 179 -9.72 -20.78 16.90
C GLN A 179 -11.12 -20.36 16.43
N LEU A 180 -11.15 -19.69 15.27
CA LEU A 180 -12.36 -19.43 14.51
C LEU A 180 -12.37 -20.35 13.29
N LEU A 181 -13.41 -21.16 13.16
CA LEU A 181 -13.72 -21.86 11.92
C LEU A 181 -14.56 -20.92 11.07
N LEU A 182 -13.98 -20.43 9.97
CA LEU A 182 -14.63 -19.53 9.03
C LEU A 182 -14.72 -20.21 7.66
N THR A 183 -15.93 -20.46 7.19
CA THR A 183 -16.15 -20.86 5.79
C THR A 183 -16.51 -19.62 4.98
N VAL A 184 -15.83 -19.39 3.86
CA VAL A 184 -16.18 -18.34 2.88
C VAL A 184 -16.33 -19.02 1.52
N ASP A 185 -17.49 -18.89 0.89
CA ASP A 185 -17.81 -19.47 -0.42
C ASP A 185 -17.54 -20.99 -0.52
N GLY A 186 -17.68 -21.70 0.60
CA GLY A 186 -17.45 -23.15 0.70
C GLY A 186 -16.04 -23.56 1.12
N ASP A 187 -15.08 -22.62 1.12
CA ASP A 187 -13.72 -22.89 1.59
C ASP A 187 -13.65 -22.73 3.11
N GLU A 188 -13.39 -23.82 3.83
CA GLU A 188 -13.21 -23.79 5.28
C GLU A 188 -11.82 -23.22 5.64
N ARG A 189 -11.77 -22.43 6.71
CA ARG A 189 -10.54 -21.81 7.23
C ARG A 189 -10.48 -22.00 8.73
N ARG A 190 -9.34 -22.48 9.22
CA ARG A 190 -9.00 -22.47 10.66
C ARG A 190 -8.12 -21.27 10.95
N LEU A 191 -8.68 -20.29 11.68
CA LEU A 191 -8.01 -19.03 11.99
C LEU A 191 -7.65 -18.96 13.47
N THR A 192 -6.46 -18.43 13.77
CA THR A 192 -5.99 -18.17 15.13
C THR A 192 -6.26 -16.72 15.49
N GLY A 193 -6.80 -16.45 16.69
CA GLY A 193 -7.01 -15.08 17.14
C GLY A 193 -5.68 -14.35 17.33
N LEU A 194 -5.61 -13.07 16.95
CA LEU A 194 -4.39 -12.27 17.10
C LEU A 194 -3.83 -12.25 18.54
N PRO A 195 -4.65 -12.21 19.62
CA PRO A 195 -4.11 -12.30 20.98
C PRO A 195 -3.29 -13.58 21.24
N GLU A 196 -3.67 -14.71 20.63
CA GLU A 196 -2.92 -15.97 20.73
C GLU A 196 -1.62 -15.93 19.93
N VAL A 197 -1.58 -15.21 18.81
CA VAL A 197 -0.32 -14.94 18.09
C VAL A 197 0.61 -14.09 18.96
N ILE A 198 0.09 -13.01 19.55
CA ILE A 198 0.85 -12.08 20.41
C ILE A 198 1.42 -12.81 21.63
N ARG A 199 0.66 -13.73 22.23
CA ARG A 199 1.10 -14.57 23.36
C ARG A 199 2.38 -15.37 23.07
N ARG A 200 2.63 -15.73 21.81
CA ARG A 200 3.78 -16.56 21.40
C ARG A 200 5.05 -15.75 21.14
N LEU A 201 4.96 -14.43 21.11
CA LEU A 201 6.10 -13.57 20.78
C LEU A 201 7.10 -13.58 21.94
N ASP A 202 8.36 -13.89 21.63
CA ASP A 202 9.46 -13.84 22.57
C ASP A 202 10.16 -12.49 22.51
N THR A 203 9.93 -11.62 23.50
CA THR A 203 10.48 -10.25 23.47
C THR A 203 11.96 -10.16 23.83
N GLN A 204 12.61 -11.27 24.19
CA GLN A 204 13.97 -11.28 24.72
C GLN A 204 15.03 -11.76 23.71
N THR A 205 14.60 -12.20 22.52
CA THR A 205 15.48 -12.81 21.52
C THR A 205 15.41 -12.07 20.18
N GLN A 206 16.50 -12.18 19.41
CA GLN A 206 16.58 -11.63 18.04
C GLN A 206 15.46 -12.20 17.15
N ALA A 207 15.25 -13.52 17.19
CA ALA A 207 14.23 -14.18 16.39
C ALA A 207 12.82 -13.67 16.76
N GLY A 208 12.53 -13.48 18.05
CA GLY A 208 11.25 -12.91 18.46
C GLY A 208 11.08 -11.44 18.08
N ALA A 209 12.16 -10.63 18.10
CA ALA A 209 12.13 -9.27 17.57
C ALA A 209 11.85 -9.22 16.06
N GLU A 210 12.44 -10.13 15.28
CA GLU A 210 12.15 -10.30 13.86
C GLU A 210 10.69 -10.71 13.61
N ASP A 211 10.15 -11.62 14.43
CA ASP A 211 8.75 -12.04 14.34
C ASP A 211 7.77 -10.92 14.71
N ILE A 212 8.08 -10.10 15.72
CA ILE A 212 7.32 -8.89 16.03
C ILE A 212 7.38 -7.91 14.85
N PHE A 213 8.57 -7.69 14.28
CA PHE A 213 8.77 -6.80 13.14
C PHE A 213 7.91 -7.21 11.93
N ARG A 214 7.89 -8.50 11.59
CA ARG A 214 7.02 -9.05 10.52
C ARG A 214 5.55 -8.76 10.79
N LEU A 215 5.08 -9.02 12.02
CA LEU A 215 3.69 -8.82 12.40
C LEU A 215 3.27 -7.35 12.31
N VAL A 216 4.08 -6.42 12.83
CA VAL A 216 3.74 -5.00 12.80
C VAL A 216 3.87 -4.38 11.41
N ASN A 217 4.76 -4.92 10.55
CA ASN A 217 4.84 -4.51 9.14
C ASN A 217 3.58 -4.90 8.36
N MET A 218 2.92 -6.03 8.67
CA MET A 218 1.63 -6.34 8.05
C MET A 218 0.63 -5.21 8.29
N MET A 219 0.53 -4.74 9.53
CA MET A 219 -0.34 -3.63 9.87
C MET A 219 0.05 -2.35 9.13
N PHE A 220 1.34 -2.03 9.08
CA PHE A 220 1.85 -0.86 8.35
C PHE A 220 1.48 -0.90 6.86
N TYR A 221 1.67 -2.03 6.18
CA TYR A 221 1.31 -2.16 4.78
C TYR A 221 -0.22 -2.18 4.58
N MET A 222 -0.98 -2.86 5.44
CA MET A 222 -2.45 -2.80 5.44
C MET A 222 -2.95 -1.36 5.51
N THR A 223 -2.26 -0.50 6.28
CA THR A 223 -2.59 0.91 6.34
C THR A 223 -2.42 1.60 5.00
N GLN A 224 -1.29 1.37 4.35
CA GLN A 224 -0.86 2.05 3.13
C GLN A 224 -1.62 1.58 1.88
N VAL A 225 -2.09 0.33 1.86
CA VAL A 225 -2.87 -0.28 0.78
C VAL A 225 -4.20 0.43 0.52
N ARG A 226 -4.63 1.33 1.40
CA ARG A 226 -5.88 2.09 1.25
C ARG A 226 -5.70 3.47 0.61
N VAL A 227 -4.46 3.84 0.32
CA VAL A 227 -4.09 5.12 -0.29
C VAL A 227 -3.83 4.88 -1.77
N GLU A 228 -4.72 5.36 -2.65
CA GLU A 228 -4.60 5.11 -4.09
C GLU A 228 -3.25 5.63 -4.63
N GLY A 229 -2.56 4.79 -5.41
CA GLY A 229 -1.25 5.14 -5.96
C GLY A 229 -0.10 5.15 -4.95
N PHE A 230 -0.29 4.66 -3.71
CA PHE A 230 0.81 4.50 -2.75
C PHE A 230 1.98 3.70 -3.35
N GLY A 231 3.21 4.13 -3.03
CA GLY A 231 4.44 3.52 -3.56
C GLY A 231 4.72 3.82 -5.05
N ALA A 232 3.90 4.65 -5.70
CA ALA A 232 4.02 5.04 -7.10
C ALA A 232 3.89 6.56 -7.30
N SER A 233 4.00 7.03 -8.55
CA SER A 233 3.76 8.44 -8.90
C SER A 233 2.36 8.94 -8.57
N GLY A 234 1.38 8.04 -8.36
CA GLY A 234 0.04 8.41 -7.89
C GLY A 234 0.07 9.21 -6.58
N MET A 235 1.05 8.98 -5.71
CA MET A 235 1.23 9.79 -4.50
C MET A 235 1.54 11.28 -4.78
N THR A 236 2.00 11.64 -5.98
CA THR A 236 2.21 13.06 -6.33
C THR A 236 0.92 13.82 -6.61
N GLN A 237 -0.21 13.10 -6.67
CA GLN A 237 -1.54 13.69 -6.85
C GLN A 237 -2.08 14.32 -5.55
N TYR A 238 -1.49 14.01 -4.39
CA TYR A 238 -1.83 14.62 -3.08
C TYR A 238 -1.30 16.04 -3.00
N THR A 239 -2.15 17.01 -3.36
CA THR A 239 -1.83 18.45 -3.32
C THR A 239 -2.10 19.10 -1.96
N ALA A 240 -2.84 18.43 -1.09
CA ALA A 240 -3.07 18.81 0.30
C ALA A 240 -3.00 17.57 1.20
N PRO A 241 -2.56 17.72 2.46
CA PRO A 241 -2.58 16.63 3.42
C PRO A 241 -4.00 16.09 3.66
N SER A 242 -4.12 14.77 3.82
CA SER A 242 -5.38 14.11 4.14
C SER A 242 -5.24 13.22 5.37
N THR A 243 -6.35 13.04 6.09
CA THR A 243 -6.43 12.16 7.25
C THR A 243 -7.37 11.00 6.94
N PHE A 244 -6.91 9.82 7.28
CA PHE A 244 -7.58 8.55 7.12
C PHE A 244 -7.79 7.90 8.48
N VAL A 245 -8.69 6.93 8.54
CA VAL A 245 -9.05 6.23 9.77
C VAL A 245 -8.55 4.79 9.74
N GLY A 246 -8.27 4.23 10.90
CA GLY A 246 -7.96 2.80 11.02
C GLY A 246 -9.21 1.94 10.88
N ILE A 247 -9.00 0.65 10.59
CA ILE A 247 -10.09 -0.34 10.50
C ILE A 247 -10.79 -0.46 11.84
N ALA A 248 -10.03 -0.64 12.93
CA ALA A 248 -10.58 -0.77 14.27
C ALA A 248 -10.66 0.58 15.00
N ALA A 249 -9.63 1.43 14.92
CA ALA A 249 -9.60 2.73 15.59
C ALA A 249 -8.47 3.64 15.07
N GLY A 250 -8.48 4.89 15.54
CA GLY A 250 -7.40 5.85 15.34
C GLY A 250 -7.33 6.41 13.92
N THR A 251 -6.26 7.15 13.66
CA THR A 251 -6.10 7.87 12.39
C THR A 251 -4.66 7.87 11.91
N TYR A 252 -4.47 8.03 10.60
CA TYR A 252 -3.18 8.37 10.03
C TYR A 252 -3.33 9.50 9.01
N ARG A 253 -2.36 10.41 9.00
CA ARG A 253 -2.34 11.56 8.11
C ARG A 253 -1.21 11.40 7.10
N VAL A 254 -1.52 11.63 5.83
CA VAL A 254 -0.58 11.60 4.71
C VAL A 254 -0.39 13.03 4.21
N ALA A 255 0.86 13.50 4.13
CA ALA A 255 1.20 14.76 3.48
C ALA A 255 2.33 14.53 2.47
N VAL A 256 2.10 14.93 1.22
CA VAL A 256 3.10 14.87 0.16
C VAL A 256 3.48 16.29 -0.25
N THR A 257 4.77 16.62 -0.15
CA THR A 257 5.30 17.93 -0.56
C THR A 257 6.27 17.75 -1.72
N PRO A 258 5.88 18.06 -2.97
CA PRO A 258 6.79 18.01 -4.10
C PRO A 258 7.81 19.14 -4.03
N GLN A 259 9.11 18.81 -4.11
CA GLN A 259 10.21 19.77 -4.14
C GLN A 259 11.05 19.61 -5.40
N ARG A 260 10.60 20.15 -6.54
CA ARG A 260 11.26 20.12 -7.88
C ARG A 260 11.74 18.74 -8.34
N LEU A 261 12.83 18.23 -7.77
CA LEU A 261 13.47 16.95 -8.07
C LEU A 261 13.40 15.93 -6.91
N ARG A 262 12.67 16.27 -5.83
CA ARG A 262 12.46 15.43 -4.65
C ARG A 262 10.98 15.35 -4.29
N ILE A 263 10.60 14.26 -3.65
CA ILE A 263 9.26 14.01 -3.10
C ILE A 263 9.45 13.80 -1.61
N LEU A 264 8.85 14.68 -0.82
CA LEU A 264 8.76 14.52 0.63
C LEU A 264 7.41 13.91 0.97
N VAL A 265 7.43 12.89 1.82
CA VAL A 265 6.23 12.23 2.32
C VAL A 265 6.32 12.19 3.84
N ASP A 266 5.37 12.84 4.50
CA ASP A 266 5.19 12.79 5.95
C ASP A 266 3.94 11.95 6.25
N LEU A 267 4.16 10.86 6.99
CA LEU A 267 3.09 10.04 7.55
C LEU A 267 3.06 10.24 9.05
N THR A 268 1.89 10.58 9.60
CA THR A 268 1.69 10.72 11.05
C THR A 268 0.60 9.76 11.50
N TYR A 269 0.93 8.87 12.42
CA TYR A 269 0.03 7.87 12.99
C TYR A 269 -0.37 8.28 14.40
N THR A 270 -1.65 8.15 14.74
CA THR A 270 -2.17 8.54 16.05
C THR A 270 -3.19 7.53 16.53
N GLY A 271 -2.77 6.70 17.49
CA GLY A 271 -3.54 5.60 18.06
C GLY A 271 -4.11 4.66 17.00
N LEU A 272 -3.45 4.54 15.85
CA LEU A 272 -3.99 3.81 14.70
C LEU A 272 -4.09 2.33 15.05
N ARG A 273 -5.23 1.71 14.76
CA ARG A 273 -5.47 0.27 14.90
C ARG A 273 -6.15 -0.24 13.65
N ASP A 274 -5.38 -0.87 12.77
CA ASP A 274 -5.93 -1.67 11.66
C ASP A 274 -6.13 -3.12 12.09
N LEU A 275 -5.27 -3.60 12.98
CA LEU A 275 -5.46 -4.85 13.71
C LEU A 275 -5.93 -4.53 15.12
N THR A 276 -6.87 -5.32 15.66
CA THR A 276 -7.56 -5.04 16.92
C THR A 276 -6.60 -4.78 18.08
N ASP A 277 -5.59 -5.63 18.22
CA ASP A 277 -4.71 -5.72 19.38
C ASP A 277 -3.33 -5.07 19.15
N ILE A 278 -3.17 -4.30 18.06
CA ILE A 278 -1.92 -3.60 17.74
C ILE A 278 -2.23 -2.13 17.45
N GLN A 279 -1.62 -1.26 18.23
CA GLN A 279 -1.65 0.18 18.02
C GLN A 279 -0.36 0.66 17.36
N LEU A 280 -0.47 1.63 16.47
CA LEU A 280 0.64 2.32 15.82
C LEU A 280 0.56 3.83 16.08
N ASP A 281 1.67 4.38 16.56
CA ASP A 281 1.90 5.79 16.81
C ASP A 281 3.24 6.24 16.23
N GLY A 282 3.36 7.54 15.97
CA GLY A 282 4.62 8.16 15.57
C GLY A 282 4.58 8.77 14.18
N ASN A 283 5.76 9.12 13.68
CA ASN A 283 5.92 9.75 12.38
C ASN A 283 6.87 8.95 11.52
N GLN A 284 6.69 9.04 10.22
CA GLN A 284 7.66 8.61 9.23
C GLN A 284 7.86 9.75 8.24
N HIS A 285 9.09 10.22 8.14
CA HIS A 285 9.49 11.23 7.18
C HIS A 285 10.33 10.58 6.08
N THR A 286 9.88 10.65 4.84
CA THR A 286 10.60 10.11 3.68
C THR A 286 10.96 11.24 2.73
N ASP A 287 12.24 11.34 2.39
CA ASP A 287 12.77 12.31 1.43
C ASP A 287 13.53 11.59 0.32
N VAL A 288 12.87 11.43 -0.84
CA VAL A 288 13.39 10.70 -1.98
C VAL A 288 13.53 11.57 -3.22
N ALA A 289 14.57 11.34 -4.01
CA ALA A 289 14.67 11.88 -5.36
C ALA A 289 13.57 11.29 -6.27
N LEU A 290 13.34 11.88 -7.44
CA LEU A 290 12.39 11.31 -8.43
C LEU A 290 12.76 9.88 -8.90
N SER A 291 14.01 9.44 -8.69
CA SER A 291 14.43 8.05 -8.91
C SER A 291 13.98 7.10 -7.81
N GLY A 292 13.38 7.59 -6.72
CA GLY A 292 12.99 6.81 -5.54
C GLY A 292 14.08 6.64 -4.49
N SER A 293 15.33 7.00 -4.78
CA SER A 293 16.42 6.84 -3.80
C SER A 293 16.45 8.02 -2.84
N GLY A 294 16.73 7.74 -1.57
CA GLY A 294 16.74 8.76 -0.53
C GLY A 294 16.81 8.17 0.87
N THR A 295 16.20 8.87 1.81
CA THR A 295 16.21 8.51 3.23
C THR A 295 14.80 8.45 3.77
N THR A 296 14.60 7.56 4.73
CA THR A 296 13.46 7.58 5.63
C THR A 296 14.01 7.80 7.04
N SER A 297 13.31 8.58 7.85
CA SER A 297 13.69 8.88 9.23
C SER A 297 12.49 8.83 10.16
N ASP A 298 12.76 9.11 11.43
CA ASP A 298 11.85 9.01 12.57
C ASP A 298 11.58 7.58 13.02
N VAL A 299 10.69 7.47 14.01
CA VAL A 299 10.41 6.26 14.77
C VAL A 299 8.92 5.99 14.71
N LEU A 300 8.58 4.74 14.39
CA LEU A 300 7.23 4.22 14.57
C LEU A 300 7.20 3.36 15.83
N VAL A 301 6.22 3.61 16.69
CA VAL A 301 6.02 2.88 17.94
C VAL A 301 4.74 2.06 17.83
N TYR A 302 4.88 0.77 18.11
CA TYR A 302 3.80 -0.19 18.16
C TYR A 302 3.57 -0.62 19.60
N THR A 303 2.30 -0.72 19.96
CA THR A 303 1.89 -1.28 21.26
C THR A 303 1.02 -2.49 20.99
N LEU A 304 1.47 -3.67 21.41
CA LEU A 304 0.75 -4.93 21.21
C LEU A 304 0.08 -5.35 22.52
N ASP A 305 -1.24 -5.46 22.53
CA ASP A 305 -2.04 -5.81 23.70
C ASP A 305 -1.86 -7.29 24.04
N HIS A 306 -0.91 -7.59 24.92
CA HIS A 306 -0.57 -8.96 25.27
C HIS A 306 -1.55 -9.53 26.31
N PRO A 307 -2.21 -10.68 26.04
CA PRO A 307 -3.33 -11.16 26.86
C PRO A 307 -2.95 -11.56 28.29
N ASP A 308 -1.71 -12.00 28.50
CA ASP A 308 -1.25 -12.50 29.80
C ASP A 308 -0.31 -11.54 30.54
N ARG A 309 -0.08 -10.33 30.00
CA ARG A 309 0.79 -9.31 30.62
C ARG A 309 -0.06 -8.16 31.17
N ALA A 310 0.41 -7.54 32.26
CA ALA A 310 -0.22 -6.34 32.82
C ALA A 310 0.05 -5.08 31.96
N THR A 311 1.13 -5.07 31.21
CA THR A 311 1.51 -4.01 30.26
C THR A 311 1.64 -4.61 28.86
N PRO A 312 1.31 -3.84 27.82
CA PRO A 312 1.49 -4.28 26.44
C PRO A 312 2.98 -4.51 26.13
N ILE A 313 3.26 -5.18 25.01
CA ILE A 313 4.60 -5.15 24.41
C ILE A 313 4.76 -3.81 23.72
N GLU A 314 5.82 -3.08 24.05
CA GLU A 314 6.21 -1.87 23.32
C GLU A 314 7.29 -2.23 22.31
N PHE A 315 7.09 -1.85 21.05
CA PHE A 315 8.02 -2.13 19.96
C PHE A 315 8.26 -0.86 19.13
N ALA A 316 9.48 -0.35 19.09
CA ALA A 316 9.83 0.85 18.33
C ALA A 316 10.77 0.51 17.16
N VAL A 317 10.44 0.97 15.95
CA VAL A 317 11.27 0.81 14.75
C VAL A 317 11.89 2.14 14.37
N HIS A 318 13.22 2.18 14.27
CA HIS A 318 13.99 3.36 13.87
C HIS A 318 14.34 3.24 12.39
N TYR A 319 13.98 4.23 11.57
CA TYR A 319 14.15 4.15 10.12
C TYR A 319 15.44 4.82 9.60
N ASP A 320 16.17 5.52 10.46
CA ASP A 320 17.31 6.37 10.12
C ASP A 320 18.53 5.61 9.56
N GLN A 321 18.63 4.31 9.81
CA GLN A 321 19.78 3.49 9.41
C GLN A 321 19.54 2.64 8.16
N ALA A 322 18.31 2.61 7.64
CA ALA A 322 18.00 1.94 6.38
C ALA A 322 18.19 2.91 5.22
N THR A 323 18.90 2.45 4.17
CA THR A 323 19.03 3.23 2.93
C THR A 323 17.93 2.84 1.96
N ILE A 324 17.23 3.84 1.43
CA ILE A 324 16.20 3.64 0.41
C ILE A 324 16.82 3.82 -0.98
N VAL A 325 16.75 2.77 -1.80
CA VAL A 325 17.11 2.83 -3.22
C VAL A 325 15.88 2.42 -4.01
N ASN A 326 15.56 3.21 -5.03
CA ASN A 326 14.42 2.92 -5.89
C ASN A 326 13.10 2.79 -5.10
N GLY A 327 12.89 3.59 -4.05
CA GLY A 327 11.67 3.54 -3.23
C GLY A 327 11.53 2.28 -2.38
N MET A 328 12.62 1.54 -2.18
CA MET A 328 12.68 0.31 -1.38
C MET A 328 13.90 0.31 -0.45
N ALA A 329 13.81 -0.35 0.69
CA ALA A 329 14.99 -0.62 1.50
C ALA A 329 16.00 -1.48 0.75
N ALA A 330 17.26 -1.06 0.75
CA ALA A 330 18.29 -1.66 -0.09
C ALA A 330 19.58 -2.02 0.66
N SER A 331 19.83 -1.43 1.82
CA SER A 331 20.96 -1.77 2.68
C SER A 331 20.76 -1.21 4.09
N GLY A 332 21.55 -1.72 5.03
CA GLY A 332 21.52 -1.31 6.44
C GLY A 332 20.68 -2.26 7.27
N PHE A 333 20.14 -1.73 8.35
CA PHE A 333 19.27 -2.47 9.26
C PHE A 333 18.22 -1.51 9.82
N TYR A 334 17.17 -2.07 10.42
CA TYR A 334 16.19 -1.40 11.24
C TYR A 334 16.54 -1.66 12.69
N PRO A 335 17.20 -0.71 13.36
CA PRO A 335 17.32 -0.80 14.79
C PRO A 335 15.93 -0.77 15.42
N CYS A 336 15.65 -1.72 16.30
CA CYS A 336 14.36 -1.87 16.96
C CYS A 336 14.54 -1.95 18.48
N ASP A 337 13.62 -1.36 19.23
CA ASP A 337 13.54 -1.52 20.68
C ASP A 337 12.31 -2.37 21.01
N VAL A 338 12.49 -3.51 21.69
CA VAL A 338 11.40 -4.34 22.21
C VAL A 338 11.45 -4.27 23.73
N ASP A 339 10.41 -3.74 24.37
CA ASP A 339 10.36 -3.54 25.84
C ASP A 339 11.63 -2.86 26.41
N GLY A 340 12.23 -1.94 25.63
CA GLY A 340 13.46 -1.23 25.98
C GLY A 340 14.78 -1.97 25.70
N GLN A 341 14.74 -3.18 25.13
CA GLN A 341 15.91 -3.92 24.66
C GLN A 341 16.15 -3.68 23.16
N ARG A 342 17.40 -3.41 22.78
CA ARG A 342 17.80 -3.15 21.40
C ARG A 342 18.05 -4.43 20.62
N PHE A 343 17.53 -4.47 19.39
CA PHE A 343 17.81 -5.47 18.37
C PHE A 343 18.07 -4.77 17.04
N ASP A 344 18.85 -5.39 16.16
CA ASP A 344 19.09 -4.89 14.81
C ASP A 344 18.46 -5.88 13.82
N ILE A 345 17.48 -5.41 13.06
CA ILE A 345 16.72 -6.23 12.11
C ILE A 345 17.26 -5.97 10.70
N ASP A 346 17.66 -7.00 9.98
CA ASP A 346 18.19 -6.83 8.62
C ASP A 346 17.13 -6.24 7.68
N TYR A 347 17.53 -5.28 6.85
CA TYR A 347 16.61 -4.55 5.95
C TYR A 347 15.75 -5.43 5.02
N PRO A 348 16.19 -6.62 4.52
CA PRO A 348 15.36 -7.44 3.66
C PRO A 348 14.09 -7.92 4.36
N LEU A 349 14.09 -7.98 5.70
CA LEU A 349 12.94 -8.41 6.48
C LEU A 349 11.74 -7.47 6.32
N GLN A 350 11.96 -6.22 5.90
CA GLN A 350 10.85 -5.32 5.59
C GLN A 350 9.96 -5.87 4.48
N ASN A 351 10.54 -6.65 3.57
CA ASN A 351 9.83 -7.21 2.43
C ASN A 351 9.40 -8.68 2.64
N ASP A 352 9.82 -9.32 3.74
CA ASP A 352 9.49 -10.70 4.10
C ASP A 352 8.37 -10.73 5.16
N VAL A 353 7.17 -10.32 4.74
CA VAL A 353 6.06 -10.06 5.66
C VAL A 353 5.11 -11.25 5.70
N HIS A 354 5.52 -12.33 6.37
CA HIS A 354 4.68 -13.53 6.57
C HIS A 354 4.79 -14.12 7.99
N LEU A 355 3.74 -14.77 8.52
CA LEU A 355 3.75 -15.33 9.89
C LEU A 355 4.06 -16.82 10.01
N ARG A 356 4.63 -17.46 8.99
CA ARG A 356 4.89 -18.92 8.99
C ARG A 356 5.78 -19.42 10.14
N ASN A 357 6.57 -18.54 10.75
CA ASN A 357 7.38 -18.88 11.93
C ASN A 357 6.55 -18.92 13.23
N LEU A 358 5.44 -18.18 13.28
CA LEU A 358 4.57 -18.04 14.45
C LEU A 358 3.32 -18.93 14.39
N LEU A 359 2.86 -19.22 13.18
CA LEU A 359 1.67 -20.02 12.92
C LEU A 359 2.03 -21.17 11.98
N PRO A 360 1.55 -22.40 12.27
CA PRO A 360 1.66 -23.48 11.29
C PRO A 360 0.94 -23.06 10.00
N ILE A 361 1.47 -23.51 8.86
CA ILE A 361 0.77 -23.37 7.57
C ILE A 361 -0.53 -24.17 7.68
N GLY A 362 -1.65 -23.48 7.55
CA GLY A 362 -2.97 -24.12 7.49
C GLY A 362 -3.19 -24.77 6.14
N GLU A 363 -3.82 -25.94 6.14
CA GLU A 363 -4.38 -26.56 4.94
C GLU A 363 -5.63 -25.82 4.45
#